data_AF-A0A1G6LSD4-F1
#
_entry.id   AF-A0A1G6LSD4-F1
#
_cell.length_a   1.000
_cell.length_b   1.000
_cell.length_c   1.000
_cell.angle_alpha   90.00
_cell.angle_beta   90.00
_cell.angle_gamma   90.00
#
_symmetry.space_group_name_H-M   'P 1'
#
loop_
_entity.id
_entity.type
_entity.pdbx_description
1 polymer ?
#
loop_
_entity_poly.entity_id
_entity_poly.type
_entity_poly.pdbx_seq_one_letter_code
_entity_poly.pdbx_strand_id
1 'polypeptide(L)' 'MYTIGQVAKFLDVSRDTLKFYEEKGLVKPKQNIENGYRKYNHFDIQEWKVL' A
#
# COMPACT_ATOMS: atom_id res chain seq x y z
N MET A 1 8.35 -6.37 3.32
CA MET A 1 7.19 -5.63 3.83
C MET A 1 7.56 -4.16 3.92
N TYR A 2 6.75 -3.28 3.36
CA TYR A 2 7.03 -1.86 3.21
C TYR A 2 6.05 -1.01 4.03
N THR A 3 6.41 0.22 4.34
CA THR A 3 5.52 1.24 4.91
C THR A 3 4.76 1.97 3.81
N ILE A 4 3.67 2.68 4.15
CA ILE A 4 2.89 3.49 3.19
C ILE A 4 3.76 4.50 2.46
N GLY A 5 4.75 5.10 3.15
CA GLY A 5 5.67 6.06 2.53
C GLY A 5 6.65 5.43 1.56
N GLN A 6 7.13 4.21 1.83
CA GLN A 6 8.00 3.48 0.91
C GLN A 6 7.25 3.07 -0.35
N VAL A 7 6.01 2.55 -0.20
CA VAL A 7 5.18 2.16 -1.36
C VAL A 7 4.78 3.37 -2.21
N ALA A 8 4.34 4.45 -1.57
CA ALA A 8 4.01 5.70 -2.27
C ALA A 8 5.20 6.20 -3.11
N LYS A 9 6.42 6.12 -2.57
CA LYS A 9 7.66 6.46 -3.29
C LYS A 9 7.97 5.50 -4.44
N PHE A 10 7.73 4.20 -4.28
CA PHE A 10 7.97 3.21 -5.34
C PHE A 10 6.98 3.35 -6.50
N LEU A 11 5.74 3.73 -6.22
CA LEU A 11 4.68 3.92 -7.20
C LEU A 11 4.63 5.34 -7.78
N ASP A 12 5.48 6.25 -7.30
CA ASP A 12 5.48 7.68 -7.63
C ASP A 12 4.10 8.34 -7.44
N VAL A 13 3.45 8.03 -6.32
CA VAL A 13 2.16 8.60 -5.92
C VAL A 13 2.22 9.24 -4.55
N SER A 14 1.25 10.10 -4.24
CA SER A 14 1.12 10.63 -2.88
C SER A 14 0.64 9.54 -1.90
N ARG A 15 0.90 9.74 -0.60
CA ARG A 15 0.35 8.85 0.44
C ARG A 15 -1.17 8.84 0.46
N ASP A 16 -1.81 9.96 0.13
CA ASP A 16 -3.28 10.06 0.10
C ASP A 16 -3.86 9.32 -1.10
N THR A 17 -3.17 9.33 -2.24
CA THR A 17 -3.48 8.47 -3.40
C THR A 17 -3.43 6.99 -3.01
N LEU A 18 -2.40 6.58 -2.24
CA LEU A 18 -2.31 5.20 -1.76
C LEU A 18 -3.42 4.84 -0.77
N LYS A 19 -3.83 5.75 0.12
CA LYS A 19 -5.01 5.55 0.99
C LYS A 19 -6.31 5.43 0.20
N PHE A 20 -6.47 6.24 -0.84
CA PHE A 20 -7.64 6.13 -1.74
C PHE A 20 -7.72 4.73 -2.37
N TYR A 21 -6.58 4.14 -2.76
CA TYR A 21 -6.54 2.77 -3.25
C TYR A 21 -6.89 1.72 -2.17
N GLU A 22 -6.50 1.95 -0.91
CA GLU A 22 -6.96 1.12 0.22
C GLU A 22 -8.48 1.20 0.39
N GLU A 23 -9.06 2.39 0.37
CA GLU A 23 -10.50 2.62 0.49
C GLU A 23 -11.28 1.97 -0.66
N LYS A 24 -10.70 1.95 -1.87
CA LYS A 24 -11.25 1.25 -3.04
C LYS A 24 -10.97 -0.26 -3.03
N GLY A 25 -10.24 -0.77 -2.04
CA GLY A 25 -9.91 -2.19 -1.92
C GLY A 25 -8.89 -2.69 -2.94
N LEU A 26 -8.23 -1.79 -3.65
CA LEU A 26 -7.20 -2.08 -4.66
C LEU A 26 -5.87 -2.48 -4.00
N VAL A 27 -5.60 -1.97 -2.80
CA VAL A 27 -4.44 -2.33 -1.98
C VAL A 27 -4.92 -2.78 -0.61
N LYS A 28 -4.48 -3.94 -0.14
CA LYS A 28 -4.92 -4.53 1.13
C LYS A 28 -3.74 -4.77 2.06
N PRO A 29 -3.21 -3.72 2.73
CA PRO A 29 -2.08 -3.90 3.63
C PRO A 29 -2.47 -4.78 4.81
N LYS A 30 -1.50 -5.56 5.31
CA LYS A 30 -1.68 -6.27 6.57
C LYS A 30 -1.36 -5.34 7.73
N GLN A 31 -2.28 -5.22 8.67
CA GLN A 31 -2.02 -4.53 9.93
C GLN A 31 -1.24 -5.45 10.86
N ASN A 32 -0.13 -4.97 11.41
CA ASN A 32 0.54 -5.65 12.49
C ASN A 32 -0.26 -5.46 13.78
N ILE A 33 -0.69 -6.57 14.40
CA ILE A 33 -1.54 -6.57 15.59
C ILE A 33 -0.80 -6.01 16.81
N GLU A 34 0.53 -6.20 16.89
CA GLU A 34 1.32 -5.82 18.06
C GLU A 34 1.57 -4.31 18.17
N ASN A 35 1.64 -3.60 17.05
CA ASN A 35 2.02 -2.18 17.04
C ASN A 35 1.13 -1.30 16.15
N GLY A 36 0.08 -1.85 15.56
CA GLY A 36 -0.91 -1.13 14.76
C GLY A 36 -0.41 -0.62 13.41
N TYR A 37 0.88 -0.76 13.08
CA TYR A 37 1.43 -0.29 11.82
C TYR A 37 0.98 -1.16 10.64
N ARG A 38 0.68 -0.50 9.52
CA ARG A 38 0.36 -1.15 8.24
C ARG A 38 1.64 -1.56 7.53
N LYS A 39 1.67 -2.80 7.05
CA LYS A 39 2.74 -3.32 6.20
C LYS A 39 2.17 -3.79 4.88
N TYR A 40 2.77 -3.29 3.80
CA TYR A 40 2.41 -3.62 2.43
C TYR A 40 3.33 -4.75 1.96
N ASN A 41 2.77 -5.78 1.34
CA ASN A 41 3.56 -6.84 0.72
C ASN A 41 3.78 -6.52 -0.78
N HIS A 42 4.81 -7.13 -1.37
CA HIS A 42 5.19 -6.91 -2.77
C HIS A 42 4.10 -7.34 -3.78
N PHE A 43 3.35 -8.41 -3.48
CA PHE A 43 2.22 -8.90 -4.27
C PHE A 43 1.03 -7.95 -4.28
N ASP A 44 0.80 -7.17 -3.22
CA ASP A 44 -0.27 -6.15 -3.18
C ASP A 44 0.00 -4.99 -4.17
N ILE A 45 1.27 -4.81 -4.54
CA ILE A 45 1.75 -3.73 -5.41
C ILE A 45 1.94 -4.24 -6.85
N GLN A 46 2.29 -5.52 -7.03
CA GLN A 46 2.56 -6.11 -8.34
C GLN A 46 1.33 -6.30 -9.24
N GLU A 47 0.11 -6.32 -8.69
CA GLU A 47 -1.12 -6.35 -9.48
C GLU A 47 -1.51 -4.99 -10.09
N TRP A 48 -0.69 -3.95 -9.88
CA TRP A 48 -0.74 -2.73 -10.70
C TRP A 48 -0.08 -2.95 -12.06
N LYS A 49 -0.75 -3.73 -12.91
CA LYS A 49 -0.60 -3.69 -14.37
C LYS A 49 -1.95 -3.32 -14.99
N VAL A 50 -2.44 -2.12 -14.72
CA VAL A 50 -3.59 -1.60 -15.46
C VAL A 50 -3.37 -0.12 -15.74
N LEU A 51 -3.16 0.14 -17.04
CA LEU A 51 -3.02 1.39 -17.81
C LEU A 51 -1.60 1.96 -17.96
#